data_AF-A0A518LJJ3-F1
#
_entry.id   AF-A0A518LJJ3-F1
#
_cell.length_a   1.000
_cell.length_b   1.000
_cell.length_c   1.000
_cell.angle_alpha   90.00
_cell.angle_beta   90.00
_cell.angle_gamma   90.00
#
_symmetry.space_group_name_H-M   'P 1'
#
loop_
_entity.id
_entity.type
_entity.pdbx_description
1 polymer ?
#
loop_
_entity_poly.entity_id
_entity_poly.type
_entity_poly.pdbx_seq_one_letter_code
_entity_poly.pdbx_strand_id
1 'polypeptide(L)'
;MQHQFDEYSVTDIRHTVGEVLRVIRERRWHFYVPFCVVGAMLFAASLFVPRQYTATTVLRRDNDAVLANMMGRSWKEPYTEIKAHMATDLKDEATLLAVLDELNLPIDAARFDDGSLMPAGDAARLRLANEVARGLTVKSQEASAARDVVSLSLSMANPSLASPILATLRDVYLEKSRRRTTEILDDAQRFLESQVESTRAELSNVRGQLTALELQYPGIDPSAVDPNQSELTALGMERVALERQREQLEHHRQALEEARSAKKGDVITAPAALLSSTPNPRRAELVASLGKLRQELTTLRTTKRMTEAHPSVVQLRSSVEAMEAELAQTPERVELGDDVVAGPVSLDRIEQQLADLDGKLAATRARRETVQRMTAEVESRRADVLGHRDEYHRLRQKADRIESELKSWQDNVKPVAQMRTAQHSGRSIHFATIRDVEQSSRPTYPAALLVIGICLAVAAATGVVTVLAREFLDHSYRTVKHLSSSLGVPVIESIDLIVTRAQRKRRLAWNMLAMPALAALLFAALTGAGTAAYLSLEQPAKLVEIKSKPHRAIQIVFEPGVSDD
;
A
#
# COMPACT_ATOMS: atom_id res chain seq x y z
N MET A 1 57.13 -45.07 6.39
CA MET A 1 58.09 -44.79 7.47
C MET A 1 58.39 -43.29 7.42
N GLN A 2 57.52 -42.44 7.95
CA GLN A 2 57.33 -42.06 9.37
C GLN A 2 58.46 -41.19 9.93
N HIS A 3 58.09 -39.92 10.12
CA HIS A 3 58.46 -39.00 11.20
C HIS A 3 59.95 -38.73 11.48
N GLN A 4 60.42 -37.61 10.92
CA GLN A 4 61.34 -36.69 11.60
C GLN A 4 60.74 -35.27 11.56
N PHE A 5 59.54 -35.15 12.12
CA PHE A 5 59.04 -33.91 12.70
C PHE A 5 58.83 -34.27 14.17
N ASP A 6 59.73 -33.81 15.04
CA ASP A 6 59.54 -33.57 16.48
C ASP A 6 60.86 -33.67 17.25
N GLU A 7 61.63 -32.58 17.29
CA GLU A 7 62.50 -32.27 18.44
C GLU A 7 62.80 -30.76 18.60
N TYR A 8 61.93 -29.90 18.06
CA TYR A 8 61.94 -28.45 18.31
C TYR A 8 60.69 -28.07 19.11
N SER A 9 60.62 -28.29 20.44
CA SER A 9 59.42 -27.78 21.14
C SER A 9 59.48 -27.41 22.62
N VAL A 10 60.57 -27.63 23.38
CA VAL A 10 60.55 -27.22 24.81
C VAL A 10 61.85 -26.60 25.32
N THR A 11 63.01 -27.14 24.94
CA THR A 11 64.32 -26.57 25.30
C THR A 11 64.60 -25.27 24.56
N ASP A 12 64.21 -25.20 23.28
CA ASP A 12 64.36 -23.99 22.48
C ASP A 12 63.48 -22.88 23.05
N ILE A 13 62.18 -23.13 23.31
CA ILE A 13 61.27 -22.15 23.92
C ILE A 13 61.76 -21.66 25.28
N ARG A 14 62.28 -22.54 26.15
CA ARG A 14 62.87 -22.11 27.45
C ARG A 14 64.13 -21.26 27.26
N HIS A 15 64.94 -21.55 26.26
CA HIS A 15 66.13 -20.77 25.91
C HIS A 15 65.73 -19.43 25.29
N THR A 16 64.79 -19.40 24.35
CA THR A 16 64.25 -18.17 23.74
C THR A 16 63.56 -17.30 24.78
N VAL A 17 62.75 -17.88 25.67
CA VAL A 17 62.09 -17.14 26.77
C VAL A 17 63.12 -16.62 27.76
N GLY A 18 64.15 -17.42 28.10
CA GLY A 18 65.25 -16.99 28.96
C GLY A 18 66.08 -15.85 28.35
N GLU A 19 66.33 -15.89 27.05
CA GLU A 19 67.01 -14.83 26.31
C GLU A 19 66.16 -13.57 26.20
N VAL A 20 64.86 -13.70 25.91
CA VAL A 20 63.91 -12.59 25.91
C VAL A 20 63.81 -11.95 27.30
N LEU A 21 63.72 -12.74 28.38
CA LEU A 21 63.72 -12.21 29.75
C LEU A 21 65.03 -11.51 30.10
N ARG A 22 66.17 -12.01 29.62
CA ARG A 22 67.49 -11.40 29.82
C ARG A 22 67.58 -10.07 29.07
N VAL A 23 67.14 -10.03 27.81
CA VAL A 23 67.08 -8.81 26.99
C VAL A 23 66.18 -7.78 27.65
N ILE A 24 65.01 -8.18 28.14
CA ILE A 24 64.11 -7.28 28.89
C ILE A 24 64.80 -6.74 30.15
N ARG A 25 65.49 -7.58 30.93
CA ARG A 25 66.14 -7.16 32.19
C ARG A 25 67.34 -6.22 31.98
N GLU A 26 68.16 -6.50 30.98
CA GLU A 26 69.41 -5.75 30.73
C GLU A 26 69.18 -4.51 29.87
N ARG A 27 68.19 -4.53 28.96
CA ARG A 27 67.92 -3.47 27.99
C ARG A 27 66.61 -2.72 28.22
N ARG A 28 65.96 -2.90 29.38
CA ARG A 28 64.72 -2.18 29.77
C ARG A 28 64.72 -0.68 29.47
N TRP A 29 65.87 -0.01 29.60
CA TRP A 29 66.00 1.43 29.33
C TRP A 29 65.91 1.79 27.85
N HIS A 30 66.33 0.89 26.95
CA HIS A 30 66.22 1.09 25.50
C HIS A 30 64.79 0.89 24.98
N PHE A 31 63.92 0.25 25.76
CA PHE A 31 62.48 0.23 25.52
C PHE A 31 61.80 1.44 26.19
N TYR A 32 62.09 1.65 27.48
CA TYR A 32 61.37 2.58 28.33
C TYR A 32 61.54 4.05 27.91
N VAL A 33 62.78 4.46 27.59
CA VAL A 33 63.07 5.85 27.20
C VAL A 33 62.34 6.24 25.91
N PRO A 34 62.46 5.52 24.77
CA PRO A 34 61.74 5.89 23.56
C PRO A 34 60.23 5.74 23.73
N PHE A 35 59.73 4.74 24.47
CA PHE A 35 58.31 4.60 24.79
C PHE A 35 57.74 5.86 25.47
N CYS A 36 58.38 6.34 26.54
CA CYS A 36 57.92 7.52 27.26
C CYS A 36 58.08 8.81 26.45
N VAL A 37 59.20 8.99 25.73
CA VAL A 37 59.45 10.21 24.96
C VAL A 37 58.50 10.31 23.76
N VAL A 38 58.37 9.24 22.97
CA VAL A 38 57.47 9.21 21.80
C VAL A 38 56.02 9.28 22.26
N GLY A 39 55.64 8.55 23.31
CA GLY A 39 54.30 8.62 23.89
C GLY A 39 53.93 10.04 24.34
N ALA A 40 54.81 10.70 25.10
CA ALA A 40 54.57 12.08 25.56
C ALA A 40 54.47 13.07 24.38
N MET A 41 55.32 12.92 23.36
CA MET A 41 55.28 13.74 22.14
C MET A 41 53.98 13.54 21.37
N LEU A 42 53.52 12.30 21.21
CA LEU A 42 52.25 11.99 20.52
C LEU A 42 51.03 12.52 21.28
N PHE A 43 51.02 12.40 22.60
CA PHE A 43 49.97 13.02 23.43
C PHE A 43 49.97 14.54 23.33
N ALA A 44 51.14 15.17 23.32
CA ALA A 44 51.26 16.60 23.09
C ALA A 44 50.76 17.02 21.70
N ALA A 45 51.10 16.25 20.66
CA ALA A 45 50.63 16.48 19.29
C ALA A 45 49.09 16.36 19.19
N SER A 46 48.49 15.43 19.93
CA SER A 46 47.02 15.28 19.98
C SER A 46 46.28 16.53 20.47
N LEU A 47 46.93 17.41 21.22
CA LEU A 47 46.30 18.65 21.70
C LEU A 47 46.08 19.68 20.57
N PHE A 48 46.77 19.54 19.44
CA PHE A 48 46.62 20.42 18.27
C PHE A 48 45.54 19.95 17.29
N VAL A 49 44.98 18.74 17.48
CA VAL A 49 43.92 18.22 16.62
C VAL A 49 42.62 19.00 16.88
N PRO A 50 41.96 19.55 15.83
CA PRO A 50 40.73 20.30 16.01
C PRO A 50 39.64 19.39 16.58
N ARG A 51 39.04 19.84 17.68
CA ARG A 51 37.96 19.11 18.35
C ARG A 51 36.64 19.41 17.66
N GLN A 52 35.82 18.38 17.44
CA GLN A 52 34.47 18.55 16.88
C GLN A 52 33.42 18.14 17.89
N TYR A 53 32.40 18.98 18.01
CA TYR A 53 31.24 18.80 18.87
C TYR A 53 30.04 18.50 17.99
N THR A 54 29.26 17.49 18.37
CA THR A 54 28.07 17.10 17.63
C THR A 54 26.83 17.54 18.40
N ALA A 55 25.95 18.29 17.73
CA ALA A 55 24.58 18.50 18.15
C ALA A 55 23.69 17.47 17.44
N THR A 56 22.72 16.88 18.14
CA THR A 56 21.82 15.89 17.56
C THR A 56 20.37 16.19 17.89
N THR A 57 19.48 16.05 16.91
CA THR A 57 18.03 16.08 17.12
C THR A 57 17.39 14.88 16.42
N VAL A 58 16.33 14.35 17.03
CA VAL A 58 15.59 13.19 16.50
C VAL A 58 14.15 13.59 16.27
N LEU A 59 13.73 13.47 15.02
CA LEU A 59 12.40 13.79 14.55
C LEU A 59 11.65 12.50 14.24
N ARG A 60 10.41 12.40 14.71
CA ARG A 60 9.46 11.38 14.28
C ARG A 60 8.40 12.01 13.41
N ARG A 61 8.16 11.35 12.29
CA ARG A 61 6.99 11.56 11.45
C ARG A 61 6.13 10.31 11.51
N ASP A 62 4.92 10.48 12.05
CA ASP A 62 3.88 9.47 11.99
C ASP A 62 3.14 9.65 10.64
N ASN A 63 3.20 8.64 9.78
CA ASN A 63 2.50 8.63 8.49
C ASN A 63 1.13 8.00 8.67
N ASP A 64 0.08 8.67 8.20
CA ASP A 64 -1.25 8.06 8.17
C ASP A 64 -1.26 6.89 7.16
N ALA A 65 -1.79 5.74 7.58
CA ALA A 65 -1.78 4.50 6.82
C ALA A 65 -2.53 4.63 5.48
N VAL A 66 -3.50 5.55 5.39
CA VAL A 66 -4.25 5.80 4.16
C VAL A 66 -3.35 6.44 3.09
N LEU A 67 -2.52 7.42 3.47
CA LEU A 67 -1.53 8.03 2.58
C LEU A 67 -0.50 7.00 2.10
N ALA A 68 -0.01 6.14 3.00
CA ALA A 68 0.96 5.10 2.64
C ALA A 68 0.38 4.10 1.61
N ASN A 69 -0.88 3.66 1.81
CA ASN A 69 -1.56 2.73 0.92
C ASN A 69 -1.95 3.35 -0.43
N MET A 70 -2.27 4.65 -0.47
CA MET A 70 -2.58 5.38 -1.70
C MET A 70 -1.32 5.70 -2.51
N MET A 71 -0.26 6.18 -1.85
CA MET A 71 1.03 6.51 -2.50
C MET A 71 1.64 5.28 -3.18
N GLY A 72 1.51 4.08 -2.60
CA GLY A 72 2.01 2.85 -3.18
C GLY A 72 1.21 2.30 -4.38
N ARG A 73 -0.04 2.71 -4.57
CA ARG A 73 -0.91 2.22 -5.68
C ARG A 73 -1.00 3.17 -6.87
N SER A 74 -0.89 4.48 -6.64
CA SER A 74 -1.17 5.49 -7.67
C SER A 74 0.01 6.39 -8.03
N TRP A 75 1.10 6.40 -7.26
CA TRP A 75 2.24 7.29 -7.51
C TRP A 75 3.54 6.55 -7.80
N LYS A 76 4.36 7.16 -8.66
CA LYS A 76 5.62 6.60 -9.17
C LYS A 76 6.83 6.87 -8.25
N GLU A 77 6.78 7.90 -7.42
CA GLU A 77 7.86 8.24 -6.49
C GLU A 77 7.55 7.66 -5.10
N PRO A 78 8.21 6.56 -4.68
CA PRO A 78 8.08 6.07 -3.32
C PRO A 78 8.60 7.13 -2.35
N TYR A 79 7.94 7.26 -1.19
CA TYR A 79 8.28 8.24 -0.15
C TYR A 79 9.78 8.23 0.26
N THR A 80 10.51 7.14 0.01
CA THR A 80 11.96 7.04 0.15
C THR A 80 12.75 8.03 -0.71
N GLU A 81 12.31 8.32 -1.94
CA GLU A 81 12.96 9.28 -2.83
C GLU A 81 12.80 10.70 -2.29
N ILE A 82 11.60 11.05 -1.82
CA ILE A 82 11.31 12.34 -1.18
C ILE A 82 12.27 12.59 -0.01
N LYS A 83 12.55 11.58 0.83
CA LYS A 83 13.52 11.71 1.94
C LYS A 83 14.93 12.00 1.46
N ALA A 84 15.39 11.29 0.42
CA ALA A 84 16.73 11.46 -0.12
C ALA A 84 16.92 12.87 -0.70
N HIS A 85 15.89 13.38 -1.38
CA HIS A 85 15.86 14.76 -1.85
C HIS A 85 15.86 15.75 -0.69
N MET A 86 15.02 15.57 0.34
CA MET A 86 15.00 16.48 1.49
C MET A 86 16.33 16.55 2.26
N ALA A 87 17.05 15.43 2.38
CA ALA A 87 18.39 15.43 2.99
C ALA A 87 19.41 16.19 2.15
N THR A 88 19.25 16.17 0.82
CA THR A 88 20.09 16.91 -0.13
C THR A 88 19.73 18.40 -0.12
N ASP A 89 18.44 18.73 -0.10
CA ASP A 89 17.92 20.10 -0.06
C ASP A 89 18.27 20.85 1.24
N LEU A 90 18.50 20.12 2.33
CA LEU A 90 19.02 20.70 3.58
C LEU A 90 20.48 21.11 3.49
N LYS A 91 21.26 20.44 2.63
CA LYS A 91 22.67 20.74 2.38
C LYS A 91 22.86 21.77 1.27
N ASP A 92 21.77 22.15 0.60
CA ASP A 92 21.79 23.13 -0.46
C ASP A 92 22.26 24.50 0.08
N GLU A 93 23.12 25.15 -0.71
CA GLU A 93 23.79 26.38 -0.32
C GLU A 93 22.78 27.49 -0.01
N ALA A 94 21.73 27.64 -0.83
CA ALA A 94 20.72 28.67 -0.63
C ALA A 94 19.97 28.49 0.70
N THR A 95 19.68 27.24 1.07
CA THR A 95 19.00 26.92 2.33
C THR A 95 19.90 27.21 3.53
N LEU A 96 21.19 26.83 3.44
CA LEU A 96 22.16 27.09 4.50
C LEU A 96 22.42 28.59 4.68
N LEU A 97 22.54 29.35 3.58
CA LEU A 97 22.70 30.80 3.64
C LEU A 97 21.50 31.48 4.29
N ALA A 98 20.27 31.08 3.94
CA ALA A 98 19.06 31.61 4.55
C ALA A 98 19.01 31.35 6.08
N VAL A 99 19.40 30.15 6.52
CA VAL A 99 19.49 29.81 7.95
C VAL A 99 20.54 30.64 8.67
N LEU A 100 21.70 30.86 8.05
CA LEU A 100 22.75 31.69 8.63
C LEU A 100 22.33 33.16 8.73
N ASP A 101 21.58 33.66 7.74
CA ASP A 101 21.05 35.02 7.73
C ASP A 101 20.00 35.22 8.84
N GLU A 102 19.10 34.26 9.05
CA GLU A 102 18.12 34.28 10.14
C GLU A 102 18.78 34.35 11.53
N LEU A 103 19.91 33.66 11.69
CA LEU A 103 20.70 33.66 12.93
C LEU A 103 21.72 34.81 13.01
N ASN A 104 21.78 35.69 12.01
CA ASN A 104 22.77 36.76 11.89
C ASN A 104 24.24 36.28 11.99
N LEU A 105 24.53 35.08 11.49
CA LEU A 105 25.86 34.48 11.54
C LEU A 105 26.69 34.77 10.28
N PRO A 106 28.00 35.06 10.41
CA PRO A 106 28.79 35.15 11.64
C PRO A 106 28.53 36.45 12.43
N ILE A 107 28.42 36.35 13.76
CA ILE A 107 28.17 37.51 14.66
C ILE A 107 29.31 38.54 14.57
N ASP A 108 30.55 38.08 14.38
CA ASP A 108 31.76 38.91 14.36
C ASP A 108 32.12 39.46 12.96
N ALA A 109 31.26 39.27 11.96
CA ALA A 109 31.53 39.74 10.60
C ALA A 109 31.36 41.26 10.47
N ALA A 110 32.30 41.93 9.79
CA ALA A 110 32.19 43.34 9.48
C ALA A 110 30.99 43.60 8.55
N ARG A 111 30.10 44.49 8.97
CA ARG A 111 28.90 44.92 8.23
C ARG A 111 29.05 46.38 7.82
N PHE A 112 28.45 46.75 6.70
CA PHE A 112 28.26 48.14 6.31
C PHE A 112 27.18 48.80 7.19
N ASP A 113 27.11 50.14 7.17
CA ASP A 113 26.13 50.92 7.97
C ASP A 113 24.66 50.61 7.61
N ASP A 114 24.43 50.01 6.44
CA ASP A 114 23.11 49.53 5.98
C ASP A 114 22.75 48.11 6.47
N GLY A 115 23.64 47.47 7.24
CA GLY A 115 23.47 46.12 7.78
C GLY A 115 23.92 44.98 6.84
N SER A 116 24.30 45.30 5.59
CA SER A 116 24.82 44.32 4.63
C SER A 116 26.23 43.85 4.99
N LEU A 117 26.57 42.62 4.64
CA LEU A 117 27.88 42.04 4.93
C LEU A 117 28.93 42.66 4.00
N MET A 118 30.10 43.02 4.56
CA MET A 118 31.25 43.35 3.73
C MET A 118 31.72 42.12 2.94
N PRO A 119 32.45 42.27 1.81
CA PRO A 119 32.97 41.14 1.04
C PRO A 119 33.75 40.11 1.87
N ALA A 120 34.45 40.57 2.92
CA ALA A 120 35.13 39.69 3.88
C ALA A 120 34.16 38.90 4.78
N GLY A 121 33.06 39.53 5.18
CA GLY A 121 31.98 38.89 5.95
C GLY A 121 31.21 37.86 5.12
N ASP A 122 30.93 38.17 3.85
CA ASP A 122 30.32 37.22 2.91
C ASP A 122 31.19 35.99 2.67
N ALA A 123 32.51 36.18 2.51
CA ALA A 123 33.44 35.06 2.40
C ALA A 123 33.47 34.20 3.66
N ALA A 124 33.35 34.81 4.86
CA ALA A 124 33.25 34.08 6.12
C ALA A 124 31.92 33.31 6.24
N ARG A 125 30.81 33.89 5.77
CA ARG A 125 29.49 33.24 5.70
C ARG A 125 29.52 32.02 4.79
N LEU A 126 30.08 32.13 3.59
CA LEU A 126 30.22 31.01 2.64
C LEU A 126 31.08 29.88 3.20
N ARG A 127 32.14 30.21 3.96
CA ARG A 127 32.96 29.20 4.65
C ARG A 127 32.17 28.47 5.73
N LEU A 128 31.39 29.21 6.52
CA LEU A 128 30.54 28.63 7.57
C LEU A 128 29.45 27.74 6.97
N ALA A 129 28.80 28.15 5.87
CA ALA A 129 27.83 27.33 5.15
C ALA A 129 28.46 26.01 4.67
N ASN A 130 29.67 26.08 4.09
CA ASN A 130 30.42 24.89 3.68
C ASN A 130 30.83 23.99 4.86
N GLU A 131 31.18 24.57 6.01
CA GLU A 131 31.45 23.80 7.23
C GLU A 131 30.19 23.05 7.70
N VAL A 132 29.05 23.74 7.75
CA VAL A 132 27.76 23.14 8.11
C VAL A 132 27.36 22.05 7.11
N ALA A 133 27.50 22.26 5.81
CA ALA A 133 27.17 21.27 4.78
C ALA A 133 27.99 19.97 4.93
N ARG A 134 29.29 20.10 5.27
CA ARG A 134 30.20 18.97 5.51
C ARG A 134 29.93 18.27 6.85
N GLY A 135 29.59 19.03 7.88
CA GLY A 135 29.30 18.54 9.23
C GLY A 135 27.90 17.97 9.39
N LEU A 136 26.95 18.33 8.51
CA LEU A 136 25.56 17.87 8.57
C LEU A 136 25.43 16.45 8.05
N THR A 137 24.94 15.57 8.92
CA THR A 137 24.65 14.18 8.62
C THR A 137 23.18 13.90 8.93
N VAL A 138 22.46 13.41 7.92
CA VAL A 138 21.06 12.99 8.03
C VAL A 138 21.03 11.47 7.96
N LYS A 139 20.51 10.81 9.00
CA LYS A 139 20.35 9.35 9.04
C LYS A 139 18.91 8.97 9.33
N SER A 140 18.42 7.94 8.65
CA SER A 140 17.15 7.28 8.96
C SER A 140 17.43 6.16 9.96
N GLN A 141 16.82 6.21 11.15
CA GLN A 141 16.97 5.13 12.15
C GLN A 141 15.94 4.02 11.92
N GLU A 142 14.69 4.37 11.62
CA GLU A 142 13.62 3.43 11.32
C GLU A 142 12.81 3.97 10.14
N ALA A 143 12.67 3.16 9.08
CA ALA A 143 11.81 3.45 7.95
C ALA A 143 10.77 2.34 7.84
N SER A 144 9.62 2.53 8.47
CA SER A 144 8.44 1.68 8.29
C SER A 144 7.37 2.46 7.51
N ALA A 145 6.42 1.74 6.89
CA ALA A 145 5.34 2.35 6.11
C ALA A 145 4.48 3.34 6.93
N ALA A 146 4.36 3.11 8.24
CA ALA A 146 3.56 3.93 9.15
C ALA A 146 4.38 4.88 10.04
N ARG A 147 5.68 4.64 10.21
CA ARG A 147 6.53 5.40 11.14
C ARG A 147 7.91 5.64 10.57
N ASP A 148 8.34 6.89 10.61
CA ASP A 148 9.62 7.34 10.10
C ASP A 148 10.37 8.14 11.15
N VAL A 149 11.59 7.70 11.50
CA VAL A 149 12.44 8.36 12.48
C VAL A 149 13.72 8.84 11.81
N VAL A 150 13.89 10.15 11.76
CA VAL A 150 15.03 10.84 11.14
C VAL A 150 15.87 11.49 12.24
N SER A 151 17.16 11.16 12.27
CA SER A 151 18.13 11.84 13.14
C SER A 151 18.96 12.82 12.31
N LEU A 152 18.97 14.08 12.73
CA LEU A 152 19.84 15.13 12.20
C LEU A 152 21.01 15.31 13.16
N SER A 153 22.23 15.28 12.65
CA SER A 153 23.45 15.48 13.43
C SER A 153 24.34 16.50 12.76
N LEU A 154 24.79 17.51 13.51
CA LEU A 154 25.68 18.56 13.02
C LEU A 154 26.96 18.55 13.84
N SER A 155 28.08 18.26 13.18
CA SER A 155 29.41 18.28 13.79
C SER A 155 30.18 19.55 13.41
N MET A 156 30.55 20.36 14.41
CA MET A 156 31.27 21.63 14.20
C MET A 156 32.36 21.86 15.25
N ALA A 157 33.31 22.74 14.95
CA ALA A 157 34.37 23.10 15.90
C ALA A 157 33.84 23.92 17.09
N ASN A 158 32.89 24.82 16.85
CA ASN A 158 32.30 25.64 17.89
C ASN A 158 30.98 25.03 18.40
N PRO A 159 30.93 24.55 19.66
CA PRO A 159 29.73 23.94 20.20
C PRO A 159 28.57 24.94 20.28
N SER A 160 28.80 26.21 20.64
CA SER A 160 27.71 27.17 20.87
C SER A 160 26.91 27.52 19.61
N LEU A 161 27.52 27.38 18.43
CA LEU A 161 26.88 27.61 17.14
C LEU A 161 26.13 26.38 16.61
N ALA A 162 26.57 25.17 16.98
CA ALA A 162 25.99 23.93 16.46
C ALA A 162 24.52 23.75 16.86
N SER A 163 24.16 24.05 18.12
CA SER A 163 22.79 23.91 18.60
C SER A 163 21.78 24.86 17.93
N PRO A 164 22.00 26.19 17.87
CA PRO A 164 21.04 27.10 17.22
C PRO A 164 20.94 26.83 15.71
N ILE A 165 22.05 26.56 15.02
CA ILE A 165 22.03 26.22 13.59
C ILE A 165 21.22 24.95 13.34
N LEU A 166 21.41 23.91 14.17
CA LEU A 166 20.64 22.67 14.02
C LEU A 166 19.16 22.85 14.36
N ALA A 167 18.82 23.72 15.33
CA ALA A 167 17.44 24.04 15.68
C ALA A 167 16.72 24.75 14.52
N THR A 168 17.35 25.75 13.91
CA THR A 168 16.77 26.44 12.75
C THR A 168 16.70 25.51 11.53
N LEU A 169 17.72 24.68 11.28
CA LEU A 169 17.67 23.66 10.22
C LEU A 169 16.54 22.65 10.42
N ARG A 170 16.29 22.24 11.67
CA ARG A 170 15.15 21.39 12.02
C ARG A 170 13.84 22.09 11.66
N ASP A 171 13.68 23.36 12.01
CA ASP A 171 12.44 24.09 11.76
C ASP A 171 12.22 24.32 10.26
N VAL A 172 13.27 24.66 9.51
CA VAL A 172 13.24 24.72 8.04
C VAL A 172 12.88 23.37 7.42
N TYR A 173 13.45 22.27 7.93
CA TYR A 173 13.10 20.93 7.48
C TYR A 173 11.62 20.61 7.71
N LEU A 174 11.10 20.90 8.90
CA LEU A 174 9.70 20.68 9.26
C LEU A 174 8.77 21.50 8.35
N GLU A 175 9.09 22.75 8.10
CA GLU A 175 8.30 23.63 7.25
C GLU A 175 8.31 23.17 5.78
N LYS A 176 9.50 22.89 5.22
CA LYS A 176 9.62 22.31 3.87
C LYS A 176 8.85 21.00 3.75
N SER A 177 8.93 20.13 4.77
CA SER A 177 8.20 18.86 4.78
C SER A 177 6.68 19.05 4.80
N ARG A 178 6.19 20.00 5.58
CA ARG A 178 4.75 20.33 5.66
C ARG A 178 4.26 20.89 4.33
N ARG A 179 5.01 21.83 3.75
CA ARG A 179 4.70 22.41 2.44
C ARG A 179 4.66 21.35 1.35
N ARG A 180 5.71 20.54 1.23
CA ARG A 180 5.78 19.46 0.23
C ARG A 180 4.64 18.47 0.39
N THR A 181 4.28 18.10 1.61
CA THR A 181 3.15 17.18 1.84
C THR A 181 1.81 17.83 1.48
N THR A 182 1.66 19.15 1.68
CA THR A 182 0.48 19.90 1.26
C THR A 182 0.36 19.92 -0.27
N GLU A 183 1.44 20.23 -0.97
CA GLU A 183 1.51 20.21 -2.44
C GLU A 183 1.14 18.82 -2.99
N ILE A 184 1.67 17.77 -2.38
CA ILE A 184 1.34 16.37 -2.69
C ILE A 184 -0.17 16.15 -2.49
N LEU A 185 -0.75 16.49 -1.34
CA LEU A 185 -2.19 16.30 -1.10
C LEU A 185 -3.06 17.10 -2.08
N ASP A 186 -2.65 18.31 -2.45
CA ASP A 186 -3.32 19.14 -3.46
C ASP A 186 -3.28 18.49 -4.85
N ASP A 187 -2.12 17.95 -5.25
CA ASP A 187 -1.95 17.24 -6.52
C ASP A 187 -2.77 15.95 -6.56
N ALA A 188 -2.74 15.18 -5.48
CA ALA A 188 -3.51 13.95 -5.36
C ALA A 188 -5.02 14.22 -5.43
N GLN A 189 -5.51 15.25 -4.76
CA GLN A 189 -6.93 15.63 -4.83
C GLN A 189 -7.32 16.02 -6.26
N ARG A 190 -6.54 16.90 -6.91
CA ARG A 190 -6.82 17.32 -8.29
C ARG A 190 -6.81 16.14 -9.26
N PHE A 191 -5.86 15.21 -9.10
CA PHE A 191 -5.80 13.99 -9.91
C PHE A 191 -7.04 13.11 -9.69
N LEU A 192 -7.41 12.84 -8.44
CA LEU A 192 -8.58 12.00 -8.14
C LEU A 192 -9.89 12.63 -8.63
N GLU A 193 -10.07 13.94 -8.46
CA GLU A 193 -11.22 14.67 -9.00
C GLU A 193 -11.28 14.59 -10.52
N SER A 194 -10.13 14.75 -11.20
CA SER A 194 -10.01 14.55 -12.65
C SER A 194 -10.39 13.12 -13.07
N GLN A 195 -9.94 12.09 -12.35
CA GLN A 195 -10.31 10.71 -12.64
C GLN A 195 -11.81 10.48 -12.45
N VAL A 196 -12.40 10.99 -11.36
CA VAL A 196 -13.86 10.91 -11.12
C VAL A 196 -14.63 11.52 -12.29
N GLU A 197 -14.23 12.69 -12.77
CA GLU A 197 -14.95 13.37 -13.86
C GLU A 197 -14.78 12.65 -15.21
N SER A 198 -13.57 12.19 -15.51
CA SER A 198 -13.29 11.41 -16.72
C SER A 198 -14.07 10.08 -16.73
N THR A 199 -14.04 9.32 -15.64
CA THR A 199 -14.78 8.06 -15.51
C THR A 199 -16.30 8.29 -15.53
N ARG A 200 -16.79 9.39 -14.94
CA ARG A 200 -18.21 9.77 -15.02
C ARG A 200 -18.63 10.08 -16.46
N ALA A 201 -17.80 10.81 -17.22
CA ALA A 201 -18.06 11.09 -18.63
C ALA A 201 -18.07 9.81 -19.47
N GLU A 202 -17.12 8.89 -19.24
CA GLU A 202 -17.12 7.59 -19.91
C GLU A 202 -18.36 6.77 -19.57
N LEU A 203 -18.77 6.72 -18.30
CA LEU A 203 -19.99 6.04 -17.87
C LEU A 203 -21.23 6.62 -18.55
N SER A 204 -21.32 7.94 -18.65
CA SER A 204 -22.43 8.61 -19.34
C SER A 204 -22.47 8.27 -20.83
N ASN A 205 -21.31 8.16 -21.49
CA ASN A 205 -21.23 7.77 -22.90
C ASN A 205 -21.71 6.32 -23.11
N VAL A 206 -21.22 5.38 -22.30
CA VAL A 206 -21.63 3.97 -22.38
C VAL A 206 -23.12 3.79 -22.04
N ARG A 207 -23.63 4.51 -21.04
CA ARG A 207 -25.07 4.53 -20.74
C ARG A 207 -25.89 5.09 -21.90
N GLY A 208 -25.42 6.15 -22.55
CA GLY A 208 -26.05 6.68 -23.76
C GLY A 208 -26.10 5.67 -24.91
N GLN A 209 -25.03 4.89 -25.11
CA GLN A 209 -25.00 3.80 -26.10
C GLN A 209 -25.99 2.68 -25.77
N LEU A 210 -26.08 2.28 -24.49
CA LEU A 210 -27.08 1.31 -24.03
C LEU A 210 -28.50 1.80 -24.30
N THR A 211 -28.81 3.05 -23.94
CA THR A 211 -30.12 3.65 -24.22
C THR A 211 -30.42 3.72 -25.71
N ALA A 212 -29.45 4.10 -26.56
CA ALA A 212 -29.65 4.11 -28.01
C ALA A 212 -29.97 2.70 -28.56
N LEU A 213 -29.30 1.67 -28.04
CA LEU A 213 -29.53 0.28 -28.44
C LEU A 213 -30.91 -0.22 -27.96
N GLU A 214 -31.34 0.17 -26.75
CA GLU A 214 -32.68 -0.11 -26.22
C GLU A 214 -33.79 0.54 -27.06
N LEU A 215 -33.58 1.77 -27.54
CA LEU A 215 -34.52 2.45 -28.43
C LEU A 215 -34.60 1.78 -29.81
N GLN A 216 -33.46 1.35 -30.34
CA GLN A 216 -33.38 0.72 -31.67
C GLN A 216 -33.95 -0.71 -31.66
N TYR A 217 -33.77 -1.45 -30.57
CA TYR A 217 -34.18 -2.84 -30.41
C TYR A 217 -35.03 -3.05 -29.15
N PRO A 218 -36.35 -2.79 -29.21
CA PRO A 218 -37.25 -3.02 -28.09
C PRO A 218 -37.25 -4.50 -27.66
N GLY A 219 -37.12 -4.75 -26.36
CA GLY A 219 -37.04 -6.11 -25.79
C GLY A 219 -35.63 -6.70 -25.74
N ILE A 220 -34.58 -5.93 -26.04
CA ILE A 220 -33.18 -6.36 -25.91
C ILE A 220 -32.76 -6.57 -24.44
N ASP A 221 -33.29 -5.75 -23.52
CA ASP A 221 -33.08 -5.93 -22.07
C ASP A 221 -33.89 -7.13 -21.57
N PRO A 222 -33.23 -8.19 -21.04
CA PRO A 222 -33.91 -9.35 -20.50
C PRO A 222 -34.76 -9.07 -19.25
N SER A 223 -34.49 -7.94 -18.58
CA SER A 223 -35.18 -7.55 -17.33
C SER A 223 -36.49 -6.81 -17.62
N ALA A 224 -36.61 -6.22 -18.80
CA ALA A 224 -37.79 -5.50 -19.24
C ALA A 224 -38.79 -6.45 -19.93
N VAL A 225 -40.06 -6.04 -19.97
CA VAL A 225 -41.09 -6.79 -20.70
C VAL A 225 -40.84 -6.67 -22.20
N ASP A 226 -40.62 -7.79 -22.88
CA ASP A 226 -40.43 -7.84 -24.33
C ASP A 226 -41.75 -7.54 -25.08
N PRO A 227 -41.86 -6.41 -25.80
CA PRO A 227 -43.06 -6.07 -26.57
C PRO A 227 -43.36 -7.10 -27.65
N ASN A 228 -42.33 -7.67 -28.29
CA ASN A 228 -42.51 -8.68 -29.34
C ASN A 228 -43.11 -9.97 -28.77
N GLN A 229 -42.73 -10.33 -27.54
CA GLN A 229 -43.33 -11.48 -26.85
C GLN A 229 -44.82 -11.23 -26.57
N SER A 230 -45.19 -10.01 -26.15
CA SER A 230 -46.60 -9.65 -25.94
C SER A 230 -47.42 -9.73 -27.25
N GLU A 231 -46.86 -9.24 -28.35
CA GLU A 231 -47.49 -9.32 -29.68
C GLU A 231 -47.65 -10.78 -30.15
N LEU A 232 -46.62 -11.61 -29.98
CA LEU A 232 -46.68 -13.05 -30.29
C LEU A 232 -47.76 -13.77 -29.48
N THR A 233 -47.90 -13.44 -28.19
CA THR A 233 -48.96 -14.05 -27.37
C THR A 233 -50.35 -13.66 -27.86
N ALA A 234 -50.56 -12.40 -28.25
CA ALA A 234 -51.84 -11.93 -28.81
C ALA A 234 -52.16 -12.62 -30.15
N LEU A 235 -51.19 -12.69 -31.06
CA LEU A 235 -51.34 -13.39 -32.35
C LEU A 235 -51.58 -14.90 -32.16
N GLY A 236 -50.93 -15.51 -31.17
CA GLY A 236 -51.15 -16.91 -30.80
C GLY A 236 -52.59 -17.17 -30.32
N MET A 237 -53.14 -16.28 -29.49
CA MET A 237 -54.55 -16.36 -29.06
C MET A 237 -55.51 -16.20 -30.25
N GLU A 238 -55.24 -15.26 -31.16
CA GLU A 238 -56.03 -15.06 -32.37
C GLU A 238 -55.99 -16.31 -33.27
N ARG A 239 -54.82 -16.90 -33.47
CA ARG A 239 -54.66 -18.13 -34.27
C ARG A 239 -55.50 -19.28 -33.73
N VAL A 240 -55.46 -19.49 -32.41
CA VAL A 240 -56.27 -20.52 -31.74
C VAL A 240 -57.77 -20.24 -31.88
N ALA A 241 -58.20 -18.98 -31.80
CA ALA A 241 -59.60 -18.60 -32.02
C ALA A 241 -60.06 -18.90 -33.46
N LEU A 242 -59.23 -18.57 -34.46
CA LEU A 242 -59.49 -18.85 -35.88
C LEU A 242 -59.53 -20.35 -36.18
N GLU A 243 -58.67 -21.16 -35.55
CA GLU A 243 -58.68 -22.62 -35.68
C GLU A 243 -59.99 -23.23 -35.18
N ARG A 244 -60.45 -22.82 -33.99
CA ARG A 244 -61.75 -23.25 -33.45
C ARG A 244 -62.91 -22.82 -34.36
N GLN A 245 -62.88 -21.59 -34.88
CA GLN A 245 -63.90 -21.10 -35.80
C GLN A 245 -63.93 -21.92 -37.10
N ARG A 246 -62.76 -22.25 -37.65
CA ARG A 246 -62.64 -23.11 -38.84
C ARG A 246 -63.22 -24.50 -38.58
N GLU A 247 -62.90 -25.14 -37.46
CA GLU A 247 -63.42 -26.47 -37.10
C GLU A 247 -64.95 -26.46 -36.96
N GLN A 248 -65.52 -25.43 -36.34
CA GLN A 248 -66.97 -25.26 -36.24
C GLN A 248 -67.63 -25.10 -37.62
N LEU A 249 -67.05 -24.29 -38.49
CA LEU A 249 -67.55 -24.10 -39.86
C LEU A 249 -67.42 -25.38 -40.69
N GLU A 250 -66.33 -26.14 -40.56
CA GLU A 250 -66.13 -27.42 -41.26
C GLU A 250 -67.12 -28.49 -40.80
N HIS A 251 -67.36 -28.61 -39.49
CA HIS A 251 -68.38 -29.50 -38.95
C HIS A 251 -69.78 -29.13 -39.44
N HIS A 252 -70.11 -27.83 -39.49
CA HIS A 252 -71.40 -27.37 -40.00
C HIS A 252 -71.57 -27.65 -41.50
N ARG A 253 -70.49 -27.48 -42.27
CA ARG A 253 -70.44 -27.81 -43.70
C ARG A 253 -70.66 -29.31 -43.95
N GLN A 254 -70.00 -30.19 -43.18
CA GLN A 254 -70.16 -31.64 -43.28
C GLN A 254 -71.61 -32.06 -43.02
N ALA A 255 -72.24 -31.53 -41.96
CA ALA A 255 -73.65 -31.81 -41.66
C ALA A 255 -74.60 -31.38 -42.79
N LEU A 256 -74.32 -30.24 -43.46
CA LEU A 256 -75.08 -29.77 -44.62
C LEU A 256 -74.83 -30.63 -45.89
N GLU A 257 -73.61 -31.14 -46.08
CA GLU A 257 -73.29 -32.07 -47.17
C GLU A 257 -73.99 -33.43 -47.01
N GLU A 258 -74.08 -33.94 -45.78
CA GLU A 258 -74.86 -35.13 -45.43
C GLU A 258 -76.35 -34.92 -45.69
N ALA A 259 -76.90 -33.77 -45.33
CA ALA A 259 -78.28 -33.41 -45.64
C ALA A 259 -78.55 -33.29 -47.15
N ARG A 260 -77.56 -32.81 -47.93
CA ARG A 260 -77.63 -32.73 -49.40
C ARG A 260 -77.60 -34.12 -50.04
N SER A 261 -76.75 -35.04 -49.56
CA SER A 261 -76.62 -36.40 -50.11
C SER A 261 -77.84 -37.27 -49.78
N ALA A 262 -78.39 -37.16 -48.56
CA ALA A 262 -79.64 -37.79 -48.15
C ALA A 262 -80.85 -37.37 -49.02
N LYS A 263 -80.79 -36.18 -49.63
CA LYS A 263 -81.86 -35.63 -50.47
C LYS A 263 -81.70 -35.91 -51.98
N LYS A 264 -80.49 -36.28 -52.42
CA LYS A 264 -80.16 -36.56 -53.84
C LYS A 264 -80.29 -38.05 -54.20
N GLY A 265 -80.35 -38.93 -53.20
CA GLY A 265 -80.68 -40.35 -53.36
C GLY A 265 -82.19 -40.56 -53.24
N ASP A 266 -82.87 -40.79 -54.36
CA ASP A 266 -84.26 -41.21 -54.38
C ASP A 266 -84.33 -42.75 -54.28
N VAL A 267 -84.64 -43.26 -53.09
CA VAL A 267 -85.34 -44.55 -52.93
C VAL A 267 -86.47 -44.32 -51.95
N ILE A 268 -87.69 -44.41 -52.48
CA ILE A 268 -88.95 -44.45 -51.75
C ILE A 268 -89.08 -45.81 -51.06
N THR A 269 -89.17 -45.81 -49.73
CA THR A 269 -90.17 -46.63 -49.00
C THR A 269 -90.57 -45.87 -47.73
N ALA A 270 -91.81 -45.36 -47.71
CA ALA A 270 -92.47 -44.93 -46.48
C ALA A 270 -92.77 -46.16 -45.59
N PRO A 271 -92.96 -45.97 -44.27
CA PRO A 271 -94.30 -45.63 -43.86
C PRO A 271 -94.35 -44.49 -42.85
N ALA A 272 -95.38 -43.66 -43.01
CA ALA A 272 -95.99 -42.98 -41.88
C ALA A 272 -96.48 -44.04 -40.88
N ALA A 273 -95.78 -44.18 -39.75
CA ALA A 273 -96.31 -44.69 -38.50
C ALA A 273 -95.26 -44.53 -37.40
N LEU A 274 -95.39 -43.45 -36.62
CA LEU A 274 -95.64 -43.50 -35.18
C LEU A 274 -95.39 -42.09 -34.66
N LEU A 275 -96.48 -41.48 -34.17
CA LEU A 275 -96.44 -40.40 -33.20
C LEU A 275 -95.54 -40.85 -32.04
N SER A 276 -94.28 -40.45 -32.07
CA SER A 276 -93.40 -40.46 -30.92
C SER A 276 -92.84 -39.05 -30.78
N SER A 277 -93.61 -38.22 -30.08
CA SER A 277 -93.12 -37.25 -29.12
C SER A 277 -91.63 -36.92 -29.30
N THR A 278 -91.30 -35.91 -30.10
CA THR A 278 -89.92 -35.43 -30.17
C THR A 278 -89.62 -34.59 -28.91
N PRO A 279 -88.52 -34.86 -28.19
CA PRO A 279 -88.10 -34.04 -27.06
C PRO A 279 -87.97 -32.59 -27.49
N ASN A 280 -88.54 -31.66 -26.72
CA ASN A 280 -88.50 -30.24 -27.02
C ASN A 280 -87.03 -29.76 -27.17
N PRO A 281 -86.57 -29.27 -28.35
CA PRO A 281 -85.20 -28.84 -28.55
C PRO A 281 -84.81 -27.67 -27.64
N ARG A 282 -85.78 -26.81 -27.30
CA ARG A 282 -85.61 -25.72 -26.34
C ARG A 282 -85.35 -26.23 -24.93
N ARG A 283 -85.93 -27.38 -24.55
CA ARG A 283 -85.65 -28.05 -23.27
C ARG A 283 -84.23 -28.64 -23.26
N ALA A 284 -83.75 -29.18 -24.38
CA ALA A 284 -82.37 -29.68 -24.48
C ALA A 284 -81.33 -28.55 -24.37
N GLU A 285 -81.59 -27.41 -25.00
CA GLU A 285 -80.76 -26.20 -24.87
C GLU A 285 -80.76 -25.66 -23.43
N LEU A 286 -81.94 -25.61 -22.79
CA LEU A 286 -82.07 -25.22 -21.38
C LEU A 286 -81.33 -26.17 -20.43
N VAL A 287 -81.34 -27.49 -20.70
CA VAL A 287 -80.57 -28.46 -19.90
C VAL A 287 -79.06 -28.25 -20.08
N ALA A 288 -78.61 -27.98 -21.30
CA ALA A 288 -77.19 -27.75 -21.58
C ALA A 288 -76.68 -26.43 -20.98
N SER A 289 -77.46 -25.35 -21.02
CA SER A 289 -77.12 -24.07 -20.39
C SER A 289 -77.10 -24.19 -18.86
N LEU A 290 -78.08 -24.88 -18.27
CA LEU A 290 -78.16 -25.16 -16.85
C LEU A 290 -76.96 -26.00 -16.37
N GLY A 291 -76.50 -26.96 -17.17
CA GLY A 291 -75.26 -27.69 -16.92
C GLY A 291 -74.03 -26.78 -16.80
N LYS A 292 -73.87 -25.80 -17.72
CA LYS A 292 -72.78 -24.82 -17.67
C LYS A 292 -72.84 -23.93 -16.43
N LEU A 293 -74.03 -23.42 -16.10
CA LEU A 293 -74.26 -22.60 -14.89
C LEU A 293 -73.96 -23.36 -13.60
N ARG A 294 -74.35 -24.64 -13.50
CA ARG A 294 -74.00 -25.51 -12.35
C ARG A 294 -72.49 -25.80 -12.27
N GLN A 295 -71.84 -25.96 -13.41
CA GLN A 295 -70.39 -26.16 -13.47
C GLN A 295 -69.63 -24.90 -13.03
N GLU A 296 -70.07 -23.72 -13.48
CA GLU A 296 -69.49 -22.45 -13.05
C GLU A 296 -69.69 -22.22 -11.54
N LEU A 297 -70.88 -22.54 -11.02
CA LEU A 297 -71.17 -22.48 -9.58
C LEU A 297 -70.30 -23.43 -8.75
N THR A 298 -70.05 -24.65 -9.26
CA THR A 298 -69.13 -25.58 -8.60
C THR A 298 -67.68 -25.10 -8.67
N THR A 299 -67.21 -24.47 -9.75
CA THR A 299 -65.86 -23.86 -9.80
C THR A 299 -65.71 -22.68 -8.84
N LEU A 300 -66.73 -21.83 -8.68
CA LEU A 300 -66.70 -20.74 -7.71
C LEU A 300 -66.64 -21.26 -6.26
N ARG A 301 -67.36 -22.33 -5.96
CA ARG A 301 -67.35 -22.98 -4.64
C ARG A 301 -66.04 -23.74 -4.36
N THR A 302 -65.53 -24.49 -5.33
CA THR A 302 -64.40 -25.43 -5.12
C THR A 302 -63.04 -24.80 -5.43
N THR A 303 -62.89 -24.16 -6.59
CA THR A 303 -61.61 -23.61 -7.07
C THR A 303 -61.34 -22.24 -6.45
N LYS A 304 -62.35 -21.37 -6.34
CA LYS A 304 -62.20 -20.02 -5.76
C LYS A 304 -62.56 -19.94 -4.27
N ARG A 305 -63.00 -21.05 -3.65
CA ARG A 305 -63.36 -21.16 -2.22
C ARG A 305 -64.28 -20.03 -1.72
N MET A 306 -65.21 -19.56 -2.56
CA MET A 306 -66.14 -18.50 -2.18
C MET A 306 -67.23 -19.03 -1.26
N THR A 307 -67.54 -18.29 -0.19
CA THR A 307 -68.61 -18.61 0.77
C THR A 307 -70.00 -18.41 0.15
N GLU A 308 -71.00 -19.13 0.66
CA GLU A 308 -72.37 -19.10 0.13
C GLU A 308 -73.05 -17.71 0.15
N ALA A 309 -72.53 -16.80 0.98
CA ALA A 309 -73.03 -15.42 1.10
C ALA A 309 -72.44 -14.45 0.06
N HIS A 310 -71.49 -14.87 -0.78
CA HIS A 310 -70.85 -13.97 -1.74
C HIS A 310 -71.86 -13.54 -2.83
N PRO A 311 -71.97 -12.25 -3.18
CA PRO A 311 -73.00 -11.74 -4.09
C PRO A 311 -73.00 -12.44 -5.46
N SER A 312 -71.82 -12.78 -5.99
CA SER A 312 -71.68 -13.54 -7.24
C SER A 312 -72.23 -14.97 -7.15
N VAL A 313 -72.11 -15.64 -6.00
CA VAL A 313 -72.66 -16.99 -5.78
C VAL A 313 -74.17 -16.93 -5.60
N VAL A 314 -74.68 -15.90 -4.91
CA VAL A 314 -76.12 -15.67 -4.74
C VAL A 314 -76.79 -15.38 -6.10
N GLN A 315 -76.21 -14.51 -6.92
CA GLN A 315 -76.72 -14.19 -8.27
C GLN A 315 -76.70 -15.40 -9.21
N LEU A 316 -75.63 -16.20 -9.17
CA LEU A 316 -75.53 -17.38 -10.01
C LEU A 316 -76.51 -18.47 -9.55
N ARG A 317 -76.69 -18.61 -8.23
CA ARG A 317 -77.70 -19.51 -7.65
C ARG A 317 -79.12 -19.10 -8.01
N SER A 318 -79.46 -17.81 -7.91
CA SER A 318 -80.79 -17.33 -8.33
C SER A 318 -81.01 -17.52 -9.84
N SER A 319 -79.96 -17.41 -10.64
CA SER A 319 -80.03 -17.69 -12.09
C SER A 319 -80.25 -19.18 -12.38
N VAL A 320 -79.60 -20.07 -11.62
CA VAL A 320 -79.86 -21.52 -11.69
C VAL A 320 -81.29 -21.84 -11.27
N GLU A 321 -81.77 -21.28 -10.16
CA GLU A 321 -83.15 -21.50 -9.68
C GLU A 321 -84.20 -20.96 -10.67
N ALA A 322 -83.95 -19.79 -11.28
CA ALA A 322 -84.82 -19.24 -12.32
C ALA A 322 -84.85 -20.13 -13.57
N MET A 323 -83.70 -20.65 -14.00
CA MET A 323 -83.59 -21.50 -15.18
C MET A 323 -84.11 -22.93 -14.92
N GLU A 324 -84.02 -23.43 -13.69
CA GLU A 324 -84.70 -24.65 -13.24
C GLU A 324 -86.22 -24.48 -13.24
N ALA A 325 -86.72 -23.32 -12.82
CA ALA A 325 -88.15 -23.00 -12.87
C ALA A 325 -88.65 -22.88 -14.32
N GLU A 326 -87.87 -22.27 -15.22
CA GLU A 326 -88.18 -22.19 -16.65
C GLU A 326 -88.16 -23.58 -17.31
N LEU A 327 -87.24 -24.45 -16.91
CA LEU A 327 -87.20 -25.84 -17.34
C LEU A 327 -88.42 -26.64 -16.86
N ALA A 328 -88.87 -26.41 -15.63
CA ALA A 328 -90.05 -27.08 -15.06
C ALA A 328 -91.37 -26.63 -15.71
N GLN A 329 -91.44 -25.38 -16.17
CA GLN A 329 -92.60 -24.84 -16.91
C GLN A 329 -92.57 -25.20 -18.40
N THR A 330 -91.43 -25.68 -18.91
CA THR A 330 -91.29 -26.09 -20.30
C THR A 330 -91.75 -27.54 -20.48
N PRO A 331 -92.85 -27.81 -21.22
CA PRO A 331 -93.36 -29.16 -21.40
C PRO A 331 -92.31 -30.06 -22.07
N GLU A 332 -92.22 -31.31 -21.61
CA GLU A 332 -91.24 -32.31 -22.08
C GLU A 332 -91.36 -32.61 -23.57
N ARG A 333 -92.55 -32.36 -24.10
CA ARG A 333 -93.01 -32.71 -25.43
C ARG A 333 -93.85 -31.55 -25.93
N VAL A 334 -93.58 -31.09 -27.14
CA VAL A 334 -94.39 -30.08 -27.82
C VAL A 334 -95.26 -30.82 -28.83
N GLU A 335 -96.57 -30.62 -28.78
CA GLU A 335 -97.45 -30.96 -29.91
C GLU A 335 -97.23 -29.89 -30.98
N LEU A 336 -96.83 -30.31 -32.19
CA LEU A 336 -96.64 -29.41 -33.31
C LEU A 336 -97.99 -28.79 -33.69
N GLY A 337 -98.17 -27.51 -33.36
CA GLY A 337 -99.17 -26.66 -34.00
C GLY A 337 -98.76 -26.39 -35.45
N ASP A 338 -99.75 -26.52 -36.35
CA ASP A 338 -99.70 -26.19 -37.77
C ASP A 338 -99.26 -24.73 -37.98
N ASP A 339 -97.95 -24.49 -38.04
CA ASP A 339 -97.35 -23.31 -38.70
C ASP A 339 -95.88 -23.57 -39.05
N VAL A 340 -95.58 -24.79 -39.47
CA VAL A 340 -94.42 -25.03 -40.32
C VAL A 340 -94.90 -24.86 -41.75
N VAL A 341 -94.61 -23.69 -42.33
CA VAL A 341 -94.55 -23.52 -43.78
C VAL A 341 -93.47 -24.49 -44.28
N ALA A 342 -93.89 -25.73 -44.48
CA ALA A 342 -93.19 -26.75 -45.24
C ALA A 342 -93.29 -26.36 -46.72
N GLY A 343 -92.67 -25.22 -47.06
CA GLY A 343 -92.16 -25.05 -48.41
C GLY A 343 -91.05 -26.08 -48.60
N PRO A 344 -90.94 -26.74 -49.76
CA PRO A 344 -89.84 -27.68 -49.99
C PRO A 344 -88.54 -26.94 -49.72
N VAL A 345 -87.69 -27.45 -48.83
CA VAL A 345 -86.29 -27.00 -48.76
C VAL A 345 -85.70 -27.33 -50.12
N SER A 346 -85.74 -26.40 -51.06
CA SER A 346 -85.17 -26.60 -52.38
C SER A 346 -83.68 -26.89 -52.18
N LEU A 347 -83.14 -27.80 -53.00
CA LEU A 347 -81.69 -28.05 -53.06
C LEU A 347 -80.92 -26.72 -53.16
N ASP A 348 -81.50 -25.74 -53.85
CA ASP A 348 -81.00 -24.36 -53.99
C ASP A 348 -80.72 -23.66 -52.66
N ARG A 349 -81.54 -23.84 -51.61
CA ARG A 349 -81.32 -23.20 -50.30
C ARG A 349 -80.12 -23.81 -49.56
N ILE A 350 -79.96 -25.13 -49.67
CA ILE A 350 -78.80 -25.86 -49.10
C ILE A 350 -77.52 -25.46 -49.87
N GLU A 351 -77.62 -25.30 -51.19
CA GLU A 351 -76.50 -24.83 -52.03
C GLU A 351 -76.09 -23.39 -51.71
N GLN A 352 -77.04 -22.48 -51.46
CA GLN A 352 -76.74 -21.13 -50.99
C GLN A 352 -76.06 -21.12 -49.61
N GLN A 353 -76.50 -21.96 -48.67
CA GLN A 353 -75.87 -22.07 -47.35
C GLN A 353 -74.47 -22.67 -47.41
N LEU A 354 -74.24 -23.66 -48.28
CA LEU A 354 -72.91 -24.21 -48.53
C LEU A 354 -71.98 -23.15 -49.14
N ALA A 355 -72.46 -22.35 -50.10
CA ALA A 355 -71.68 -21.27 -50.69
C ALA A 355 -71.30 -20.18 -49.67
N ASP A 356 -72.21 -19.81 -48.76
CA ASP A 356 -71.93 -18.87 -47.67
C ASP A 356 -70.90 -19.43 -46.67
N LEU A 357 -70.99 -20.73 -46.33
CA LEU A 357 -70.00 -21.40 -45.47
C LEU A 357 -68.63 -21.54 -46.13
N ASP A 358 -68.59 -21.87 -47.42
CA ASP A 358 -67.35 -21.91 -48.20
C ASP A 358 -66.71 -20.51 -48.26
N GLY A 359 -67.52 -19.46 -48.40
CA GLY A 359 -67.08 -18.07 -48.28
C GLY A 359 -66.49 -17.74 -46.90
N LYS A 360 -67.15 -18.15 -45.82
CA LYS A 360 -66.66 -17.96 -44.43
C LYS A 360 -65.39 -18.76 -44.14
N LEU A 361 -65.29 -19.99 -44.67
CA LEU A 361 -64.08 -20.83 -44.57
C LEU A 361 -62.92 -20.22 -45.33
N ALA A 362 -63.15 -19.73 -46.55
CA ALA A 362 -62.16 -19.02 -47.34
C ALA A 362 -61.68 -17.74 -46.62
N ALA A 363 -62.59 -16.95 -46.06
CA ALA A 363 -62.25 -15.76 -45.28
C ALA A 363 -61.44 -16.10 -44.01
N THR A 364 -61.81 -17.15 -43.28
CA THR A 364 -61.08 -17.63 -42.09
C THR A 364 -59.69 -18.14 -42.46
N ARG A 365 -59.55 -18.85 -43.58
CA ARG A 365 -58.25 -19.30 -44.12
C ARG A 365 -57.35 -18.13 -44.49
N ALA A 366 -57.88 -17.13 -45.19
CA ALA A 366 -57.13 -15.92 -45.56
C ALA A 366 -56.70 -15.11 -44.32
N ARG A 367 -57.54 -15.01 -43.29
CA ARG A 367 -57.17 -14.37 -42.02
C ARG A 367 -56.07 -15.17 -41.31
N ARG A 368 -56.15 -16.49 -41.28
CA ARG A 368 -55.12 -17.35 -40.71
C ARG A 368 -53.77 -17.17 -41.41
N GLU A 369 -53.75 -17.12 -42.74
CA GLU A 369 -52.52 -16.84 -43.51
C GLU A 369 -51.95 -15.46 -43.19
N THR A 370 -52.81 -14.47 -42.95
CA THR A 370 -52.39 -13.12 -42.54
C THR A 370 -51.76 -13.14 -41.15
N VAL A 371 -52.41 -13.76 -40.16
CA VAL A 371 -51.88 -13.93 -38.80
C VAL A 371 -50.56 -14.71 -38.84
N GLN A 372 -50.46 -15.76 -39.67
CA GLN A 372 -49.23 -16.54 -39.82
C GLN A 372 -48.08 -15.71 -40.42
N ARG A 373 -48.36 -14.84 -41.40
CA ARG A 373 -47.38 -13.88 -41.93
C ARG A 373 -46.94 -12.88 -40.86
N MET A 374 -47.88 -12.33 -40.10
CA MET A 374 -47.55 -11.42 -38.99
C MET A 374 -46.70 -12.13 -37.93
N THR A 375 -47.02 -13.36 -37.54
CA THR A 375 -46.22 -14.15 -36.59
C THR A 375 -44.79 -14.34 -37.10
N ALA A 376 -44.61 -14.71 -38.38
CA ALA A 376 -43.29 -14.88 -38.97
C ALA A 376 -42.49 -13.57 -39.00
N GLU A 377 -43.16 -12.42 -39.22
CA GLU A 377 -42.54 -11.10 -39.16
C GLU A 377 -42.06 -10.76 -37.75
N VAL A 378 -42.89 -10.98 -36.72
CA VAL A 378 -42.51 -10.72 -35.32
C VAL A 378 -41.38 -11.67 -34.87
N GLU A 379 -41.43 -12.94 -35.27
CA GLU A 379 -40.36 -13.91 -35.00
C GLU A 379 -39.04 -13.49 -35.66
N SER A 380 -39.08 -12.96 -36.89
CA SER A 380 -37.91 -12.40 -37.57
C SER A 380 -37.35 -11.18 -36.84
N ARG A 381 -38.20 -10.24 -36.41
CA ARG A 381 -37.78 -9.08 -35.60
C ARG A 381 -37.11 -9.54 -34.30
N ARG A 382 -37.69 -10.53 -33.63
CA ARG A 382 -37.14 -11.07 -32.38
C ARG A 382 -35.79 -11.77 -32.59
N ALA A 383 -35.62 -12.51 -33.69
CA ALA A 383 -34.34 -13.12 -34.04
C ALA A 383 -33.24 -12.06 -34.27
N ASP A 384 -33.58 -10.93 -34.90
CA ASP A 384 -32.67 -9.80 -35.10
C ASP A 384 -32.25 -9.17 -33.75
N VAL A 385 -33.20 -8.92 -32.86
CA VAL A 385 -32.93 -8.44 -31.48
C VAL A 385 -31.99 -9.38 -30.73
N LEU A 386 -32.19 -10.69 -30.84
CA LEU A 386 -31.32 -11.69 -30.20
C LEU A 386 -29.88 -11.65 -30.75
N GLY A 387 -29.69 -11.30 -32.02
CA GLY A 387 -28.36 -11.12 -32.63
C GLY A 387 -27.55 -9.98 -32.00
N HIS A 388 -28.22 -8.92 -31.53
CA HIS A 388 -27.58 -7.76 -30.88
C HIS A 388 -27.43 -7.90 -29.37
N ARG A 389 -27.97 -8.96 -28.76
CA ARG A 389 -27.99 -9.13 -27.31
C ARG A 389 -26.60 -9.29 -26.69
N ASP A 390 -25.66 -9.90 -27.41
CA ASP A 390 -24.27 -10.02 -26.95
C ASP A 390 -23.58 -8.66 -26.85
N GLU A 391 -23.87 -7.73 -27.78
CA GLU A 391 -23.36 -6.36 -27.75
C GLU A 391 -23.93 -5.60 -26.55
N TYR A 392 -25.24 -5.71 -26.31
CA TYR A 392 -25.88 -5.14 -25.13
C TYR A 392 -25.25 -5.65 -23.83
N HIS A 393 -25.05 -6.97 -23.70
CA HIS A 393 -24.42 -7.55 -22.52
C HIS A 393 -22.98 -7.07 -22.31
N ARG A 394 -22.19 -6.95 -23.38
CA ARG A 394 -20.82 -6.41 -23.30
C ARG A 394 -20.81 -4.96 -22.84
N LEU A 395 -21.68 -4.11 -23.40
CA LEU A 395 -21.81 -2.72 -22.98
C LEU A 395 -22.30 -2.61 -21.54
N ARG A 396 -23.21 -3.49 -21.11
CA ARG A 396 -23.70 -3.52 -19.73
C ARG A 396 -22.60 -3.88 -18.73
N GLN A 397 -21.84 -4.94 -19.00
CA GLN A 397 -20.69 -5.32 -18.18
C GLN A 397 -19.64 -4.20 -18.15
N LYS A 398 -19.42 -3.52 -19.27
CA LYS A 398 -18.54 -2.35 -19.32
C LYS A 398 -19.04 -1.22 -18.41
N ALA A 399 -20.34 -0.91 -18.47
CA ALA A 399 -20.95 0.09 -17.59
C ALA A 399 -20.81 -0.26 -16.10
N ASP A 400 -21.10 -1.52 -15.74
CA ASP A 400 -20.98 -2.00 -14.35
C ASP A 400 -19.52 -1.92 -13.84
N ARG A 401 -18.54 -2.26 -14.70
CA ARG A 401 -17.11 -2.12 -14.39
C ARG A 401 -16.75 -0.65 -14.15
N ILE A 402 -17.12 0.25 -15.06
CA ILE A 402 -16.83 1.68 -14.93
C ILE A 402 -17.49 2.27 -13.69
N GLU A 403 -18.71 1.82 -13.36
CA GLU A 403 -19.41 2.24 -12.14
C GLU A 403 -18.69 1.80 -10.86
N SER A 404 -18.16 0.57 -10.84
CA SER A 404 -17.33 0.09 -9.73
C SER A 404 -16.02 0.88 -9.58
N GLU A 405 -15.41 1.26 -10.71
CA GLU A 405 -14.20 2.07 -10.76
C GLU A 405 -14.46 3.51 -10.29
N LEU A 406 -15.55 4.12 -10.76
CA LEU A 406 -15.99 5.45 -10.33
C LEU A 406 -16.21 5.49 -8.81
N LYS A 407 -16.85 4.45 -8.26
CA LYS A 407 -17.03 4.32 -6.80
C LYS A 407 -15.69 4.23 -6.08
N SER A 408 -14.76 3.42 -6.59
CA SER A 408 -13.42 3.31 -6.00
C SER A 408 -12.68 4.66 -6.01
N TRP A 409 -12.78 5.45 -7.08
CA TRP A 409 -12.18 6.78 -7.13
C TRP A 409 -12.84 7.74 -6.13
N GLN A 410 -14.17 7.74 -6.05
CA GLN A 410 -14.93 8.56 -5.09
C GLN A 410 -14.63 8.23 -3.63
N ASP A 411 -14.47 6.94 -3.31
CA ASP A 411 -14.13 6.48 -1.96
C ASP A 411 -12.73 6.96 -1.55
N ASN A 412 -11.83 7.17 -2.50
CA ASN A 412 -10.48 7.70 -2.27
C ASN A 412 -10.43 9.24 -2.15
N VAL A 413 -11.40 9.97 -2.71
CA VAL A 413 -11.43 11.46 -2.64
C VAL A 413 -11.65 11.95 -1.22
N LYS A 414 -12.61 11.36 -0.48
CA LYS A 414 -12.99 11.85 0.87
C LYS A 414 -11.83 11.82 1.87
N PRO A 415 -11.06 10.71 2.01
CA PRO A 415 -9.92 10.66 2.93
C PRO A 415 -8.84 11.69 2.57
N VAL A 416 -8.53 11.87 1.28
CA VAL A 416 -7.53 12.85 0.82
C VAL A 416 -7.97 14.28 1.15
N ALA A 417 -9.25 14.61 0.90
CA ALA A 417 -9.79 15.93 1.23
C ALA A 417 -9.76 16.21 2.75
N GLN A 418 -10.06 15.20 3.57
CA GLN A 418 -9.97 15.31 5.04
C GLN A 418 -8.53 15.55 5.50
N MET A 419 -7.56 14.80 4.96
CA MET A 419 -6.14 14.97 5.26
C MET A 419 -5.61 16.33 4.81
N ARG A 420 -5.98 16.77 3.61
CA ARG A 420 -5.63 18.10 3.10
C ARG A 420 -6.16 19.19 4.02
N THR A 421 -7.43 19.12 4.43
CA THR A 421 -8.04 20.09 5.35
C THR A 421 -7.35 20.08 6.71
N ALA A 422 -7.06 18.89 7.23
CA ALA A 422 -6.32 18.73 8.49
C ALA A 422 -4.88 19.27 8.37
N GLN A 423 -4.23 19.13 7.21
CA GLN A 423 -2.86 19.60 6.98
C GLN A 423 -2.80 21.12 6.87
N HIS A 424 -3.72 21.75 6.14
CA HIS A 424 -3.86 23.22 6.11
C HIS A 424 -4.21 23.79 7.50
N SER A 425 -4.95 23.03 8.31
CA SER A 425 -5.28 23.42 9.69
C SER A 425 -4.12 23.19 10.68
N GLY A 426 -2.98 22.65 10.24
CA GLY A 426 -1.83 22.32 11.09
C GLY A 426 -2.04 21.12 12.02
N ARG A 427 -3.04 20.27 11.76
CA ARG A 427 -3.49 19.16 12.63
C ARG A 427 -3.22 17.75 12.08
N SER A 428 -2.77 17.59 10.83
CA SER A 428 -2.72 16.26 10.16
C SER A 428 -1.43 15.46 10.37
N ILE A 429 -0.25 16.09 10.38
CA ILE A 429 1.02 15.38 10.52
C ILE A 429 1.66 15.78 11.84
N HIS A 430 1.64 14.84 12.79
CA HIS A 430 2.39 14.97 14.02
C HIS A 430 3.87 14.75 13.72
N PHE A 431 4.56 15.83 13.35
CA PHE A 431 6.00 15.89 13.56
C PHE A 431 6.22 16.02 15.06
N ALA A 432 6.44 14.88 15.71
CA ALA A 432 6.83 14.87 17.11
C ALA A 432 8.35 14.94 17.15
N THR A 433 8.88 16.05 17.66
CA THR A 433 10.28 16.11 18.05
C THR A 433 10.47 15.15 19.22
N ILE A 434 10.99 13.94 18.97
CA ILE A 434 11.25 12.94 20.02
C ILE A 434 12.30 13.51 20.98
N ARG A 435 13.34 14.12 20.42
CA ARG A 435 14.44 14.70 21.16
C ARG A 435 14.76 16.05 20.57
N ASP A 436 14.63 17.09 21.40
CA ASP A 436 15.05 18.44 21.05
C ASP A 436 16.58 18.47 20.80
N VAL A 437 17.09 19.60 20.34
CA VAL A 437 18.52 19.74 20.02
C VAL A 437 19.34 19.60 21.30
N GLU A 438 19.93 18.42 21.49
CA GLU A 438 20.86 18.15 22.56
C GLU A 438 22.29 18.36 22.06
N GLN A 439 23.05 19.13 22.84
CA GLN A 439 24.46 19.38 22.59
C GLN A 439 25.28 18.35 23.38
N SER A 440 26.19 17.65 22.70
CA SER A 440 27.17 16.83 23.42
C SER A 440 28.13 17.74 24.20
N SER A 441 28.15 17.59 25.53
CA SER A 441 29.11 18.26 26.41
C SER A 441 30.56 17.78 26.20
N ARG A 442 30.74 16.68 25.47
CA ARG A 442 32.03 16.07 25.14
C ARG A 442 32.31 16.15 23.62
N PRO A 443 33.55 16.40 23.18
CA PRO A 443 33.88 16.33 21.76
C PRO A 443 33.66 14.89 21.25
N THR A 444 33.00 14.78 20.10
CA THR A 444 32.67 13.48 19.46
C THR A 444 33.84 12.95 18.64
N TYR A 445 34.67 13.85 18.11
CA TYR A 445 35.85 13.51 17.35
C TYR A 445 37.06 14.34 17.79
N PRO A 446 38.25 13.72 17.95
CA PRO A 446 38.52 12.27 17.91
C PRO A 446 38.13 11.56 19.23
N ALA A 447 37.77 10.27 19.16
CA ALA A 447 37.40 9.50 20.36
C ALA A 447 38.59 9.29 21.30
N ALA A 448 38.44 9.66 22.59
CA ALA A 448 39.52 9.66 23.57
C ALA A 448 40.27 8.31 23.68
N LEU A 449 39.52 7.21 23.76
CA LEU A 449 40.08 5.86 23.85
C LEU A 449 40.89 5.47 22.61
N LEU A 450 40.43 5.89 21.42
CA LEU A 450 41.12 5.59 20.17
C LEU A 450 42.44 6.34 20.10
N VAL A 451 42.45 7.64 20.45
CA VAL A 451 43.68 8.44 20.51
C VAL A 451 44.68 7.85 21.49
N ILE A 452 44.25 7.56 22.73
CA ILE A 452 45.10 6.96 23.76
C ILE A 452 45.64 5.61 23.30
N GLY A 453 44.79 4.76 22.73
CA GLY A 453 45.18 3.45 22.20
C GLY A 453 46.23 3.55 21.10
N ILE A 454 46.03 4.43 20.11
CA ILE A 454 46.99 4.65 19.02
C ILE A 454 48.31 5.22 19.55
N CYS A 455 48.28 6.24 20.41
CA CYS A 455 49.49 6.84 20.97
C CYS A 455 50.33 5.81 21.73
N LEU A 456 49.70 4.97 22.56
CA LEU A 456 50.39 3.91 23.30
C LEU A 456 50.89 2.79 22.39
N ALA A 457 50.11 2.38 21.40
CA ALA A 457 50.51 1.35 20.44
C ALA A 457 51.72 1.78 19.61
N VAL A 458 51.72 3.01 19.10
CA VAL A 458 52.86 3.57 18.36
C VAL A 458 54.08 3.71 19.27
N ALA A 459 53.92 4.24 20.48
CA ALA A 459 55.01 4.34 21.44
C ALA A 459 55.62 2.96 21.78
N ALA A 460 54.78 1.94 21.99
CA ALA A 460 55.22 0.57 22.26
C ALA A 460 55.96 -0.02 21.06
N ALA A 461 55.42 0.13 19.85
CA ALA A 461 56.07 -0.33 18.62
C ALA A 461 57.43 0.34 18.44
N THR A 462 57.55 1.65 18.64
CA THR A 462 58.84 2.36 18.59
C THR A 462 59.81 1.86 19.64
N GLY A 463 59.34 1.56 20.85
CA GLY A 463 60.15 0.94 21.90
C GLY A 463 60.70 -0.44 21.49
N VAL A 464 59.84 -1.31 20.95
CA VAL A 464 60.24 -2.64 20.46
C VAL A 464 61.24 -2.52 19.31
N VAL A 465 60.96 -1.68 18.31
CA VAL A 465 61.85 -1.43 17.17
C VAL A 465 63.20 -0.91 17.64
N THR A 466 63.24 -0.03 18.63
CA THR A 466 64.51 0.49 19.18
C THR A 466 65.33 -0.60 19.87
N VAL A 467 64.68 -1.49 20.62
CA VAL A 467 65.34 -2.65 21.24
C VAL A 467 65.87 -3.62 20.18
N LEU A 468 65.05 -3.95 19.19
CA LEU A 468 65.44 -4.85 18.09
C LEU A 468 66.58 -4.26 17.28
N ALA A 469 66.49 -2.99 16.87
CA ALA A 469 67.56 -2.30 16.17
C ALA A 469 68.84 -2.33 16.99
N ARG A 470 68.78 -2.02 18.28
CA ARG A 470 69.97 -2.10 19.15
C ARG A 470 70.51 -3.52 19.33
N GLU A 471 69.67 -4.54 19.20
CA GLU A 471 70.13 -5.93 19.22
C GLU A 471 70.79 -6.34 17.91
N PHE A 472 70.20 -6.00 16.76
CA PHE A 472 70.78 -6.27 15.45
C PHE A 472 72.07 -5.50 15.18
N LEU A 473 72.19 -4.27 15.69
CA LEU A 473 73.42 -3.48 15.60
C LEU A 473 74.48 -3.85 16.65
N ASP A 474 74.16 -4.70 17.63
CA ASP A 474 75.14 -5.14 18.63
C ASP A 474 75.89 -6.38 18.17
N HIS A 475 77.10 -6.16 17.65
CA HIS A 475 77.99 -7.21 17.17
C HIS A 475 78.87 -7.84 18.28
N SER A 476 78.52 -7.66 19.56
CA SER A 476 79.30 -8.18 20.67
C SER A 476 79.10 -9.69 20.89
N TYR A 477 80.19 -10.45 20.93
CA TYR A 477 80.16 -11.85 21.36
C TYR A 477 79.90 -11.94 22.87
N ARG A 478 78.77 -12.52 23.29
CA ARG A 478 78.33 -12.55 24.71
C ARG A 478 78.58 -13.87 25.42
N THR A 479 79.08 -14.89 24.73
CA THR A 479 79.34 -16.21 25.33
C THR A 479 80.58 -16.80 24.69
N VAL A 480 81.43 -17.38 25.54
CA VAL A 480 82.68 -18.04 25.16
C VAL A 480 82.46 -19.06 24.04
N LYS A 481 81.37 -19.82 24.12
CA LYS A 481 80.94 -20.81 23.12
C LYS A 481 80.59 -20.20 21.75
N HIS A 482 79.97 -19.02 21.73
CA HIS A 482 79.65 -18.30 20.48
C HIS A 482 80.90 -17.67 19.85
N LEU A 483 81.83 -17.19 20.68
CA LEU A 483 83.11 -16.67 20.20
C LEU A 483 83.96 -17.78 19.56
N SER A 484 84.05 -18.95 20.22
CA SER A 484 84.82 -20.08 19.71
C SER A 484 84.23 -20.67 18.43
N SER A 485 82.90 -20.73 18.30
CA SER A 485 82.24 -21.27 17.10
C SER A 485 82.30 -20.31 15.91
N SER A 486 82.22 -19.00 16.12
CA SER A 486 82.28 -18.02 15.04
C SER A 486 83.70 -17.73 14.53
N LEU A 487 84.72 -17.78 15.41
CA LEU A 487 86.11 -17.50 15.03
C LEU A 487 86.94 -18.77 14.76
N GLY A 488 86.45 -19.95 15.13
CA GLY A 488 87.15 -21.23 14.93
C GLY A 488 88.38 -21.42 15.82
N VAL A 489 88.53 -20.63 16.89
CA VAL A 489 89.68 -20.68 17.80
C VAL A 489 89.24 -21.15 19.20
N PRO A 490 89.98 -22.07 19.86
CA PRO A 490 89.68 -22.47 21.23
C PRO A 490 89.95 -21.32 22.21
N VAL A 491 88.94 -20.98 23.02
CA VAL A 491 89.08 -19.96 24.07
C VAL A 491 89.69 -20.62 25.31
N ILE A 492 90.88 -20.18 25.71
CA ILE A 492 91.65 -20.77 26.82
C ILE A 492 91.10 -20.32 28.17
N GLU A 493 90.75 -19.05 28.31
CA GLU A 493 90.24 -18.48 29.57
C GLU A 493 89.41 -17.22 29.27
N SER A 494 88.36 -16.98 30.06
CA SER A 494 87.58 -15.74 30.01
C SER A 494 87.73 -15.00 31.34
N ILE A 495 88.25 -13.78 31.30
CA ILE A 495 88.37 -12.94 32.48
C ILE A 495 87.19 -11.98 32.52
N ASP A 496 86.40 -12.06 33.60
CA ASP A 496 85.32 -11.10 33.83
C ASP A 496 85.88 -9.70 34.09
N LEU A 497 85.10 -8.68 33.73
CA LEU A 497 85.47 -7.29 33.94
C LEU A 497 85.76 -7.01 35.43
N ILE A 498 87.02 -6.70 35.75
CA ILE A 498 87.43 -6.33 37.12
C ILE A 498 87.00 -4.88 37.38
N VAL A 499 85.87 -4.71 38.06
CA VAL A 499 85.31 -3.38 38.40
C VAL A 499 86.00 -2.82 39.65
N THR A 500 86.59 -1.62 39.55
CA THR A 500 87.17 -0.92 40.72
C THR A 500 86.10 -0.51 41.74
N ARG A 501 86.46 -0.42 43.04
CA ARG A 501 85.52 -0.05 44.12
C ARG A 501 84.81 1.29 43.89
N ALA A 502 85.50 2.28 43.30
CA ALA A 502 84.93 3.57 42.93
C ALA A 502 83.89 3.46 41.80
N GLN A 503 84.20 2.68 40.75
CA GLN A 503 83.27 2.39 39.65
C GLN A 503 82.06 1.58 40.14
N ARG A 504 82.23 0.64 41.07
CA ARG A 504 81.13 -0.12 41.68
C ARG A 504 80.19 0.79 42.46
N LYS A 505 80.69 1.69 43.32
CA LYS A 505 79.85 2.66 44.05
C LYS A 505 79.12 3.61 43.10
N ARG A 506 79.81 4.14 42.08
CA ARG A 506 79.20 5.04 41.08
C ARG A 506 78.13 4.33 40.24
N ARG A 507 78.38 3.10 39.79
CA ARG A 507 77.43 2.29 39.02
C ARG A 507 76.22 1.87 39.87
N LEU A 508 76.45 1.56 41.15
CA LEU A 508 75.37 1.28 42.10
C LEU A 508 74.52 2.53 42.32
N ALA A 509 75.13 3.69 42.60
CA ALA A 509 74.44 4.96 42.77
C ALA A 509 73.67 5.39 41.51
N TRP A 510 74.27 5.23 40.32
CA TRP A 510 73.58 5.50 39.04
C TRP A 510 72.39 4.58 38.83
N ASN A 511 72.55 3.27 39.04
CA ASN A 511 71.47 2.30 38.84
C ASN A 511 70.39 2.37 39.93
N MET A 512 70.72 2.82 41.15
CA MET A 512 69.78 2.89 42.28
C MET A 512 69.11 4.26 42.46
N LEU A 513 69.73 5.36 42.03
CA LEU A 513 69.19 6.71 42.22
C LEU A 513 68.89 7.41 40.90
N ALA A 514 69.90 7.60 40.04
CA ALA A 514 69.76 8.43 38.84
C ALA A 514 68.81 7.82 37.80
N MET A 515 68.97 6.53 37.52
CA MET A 515 68.13 5.82 36.56
C MET A 515 66.65 5.79 37.02
N PRO A 516 66.28 5.30 38.22
CA PRO A 516 64.88 5.32 38.65
C PRO A 516 64.29 6.74 38.77
N ALA A 517 65.08 7.75 39.13
CA ALA A 517 64.63 9.15 39.11
C ALA A 517 64.31 9.62 37.68
N LEU A 518 65.14 9.27 36.69
CA LEU A 518 64.87 9.57 35.28
C LEU A 518 63.64 8.80 34.77
N ALA A 519 63.46 7.53 35.14
CA ALA A 519 62.24 6.80 34.80
C ALA A 519 61.01 7.45 35.42
N ALA A 520 61.06 7.80 36.71
CA ALA A 520 59.96 8.47 37.39
C ALA A 520 59.59 9.80 36.71
N LEU A 521 60.59 10.58 36.27
CA LEU A 521 60.38 11.83 35.53
C LEU A 521 59.73 11.59 34.17
N LEU A 522 60.25 10.64 33.38
CA LEU A 522 59.70 10.30 32.07
C LEU A 522 58.29 9.69 32.17
N PHE A 523 58.04 8.89 33.21
CA PHE A 523 56.71 8.39 33.53
C PHE A 523 55.75 9.53 33.85
N ALA A 524 56.17 10.45 34.73
CA ALA A 524 55.37 11.61 35.11
C ALA A 524 55.07 12.52 33.91
N ALA A 525 56.03 12.68 32.99
CA ALA A 525 55.83 13.42 31.75
C ALA A 525 54.82 12.71 30.82
N LEU A 526 54.92 11.38 30.68
CA LEU A 526 53.99 10.58 29.88
C LEU A 526 52.57 10.60 30.47
N THR A 527 52.43 10.38 31.78
CA THR A 527 51.13 10.39 32.45
C THR A 527 50.55 11.79 32.49
N GLY A 528 51.35 12.84 32.70
CA GLY A 528 50.91 14.24 32.64
C GLY A 528 50.44 14.66 31.24
N ALA A 529 51.16 14.28 30.18
CA ALA A 529 50.73 14.52 28.80
C ALA A 529 49.47 13.70 28.47
N GLY A 530 49.40 12.45 28.92
CA GLY A 530 48.24 11.58 28.74
C GLY A 530 47.00 12.08 29.46
N THR A 531 47.12 12.54 30.72
CA THR A 531 46.00 13.13 31.47
C THR A 531 45.57 14.47 30.87
N ALA A 532 46.50 15.29 30.40
CA ALA A 532 46.17 16.52 29.68
C ALA A 532 45.42 16.22 28.37
N ALA A 533 45.85 15.24 27.58
CA ALA A 533 45.16 14.81 26.36
C ALA A 533 43.77 14.22 26.67
N TYR A 534 43.66 13.41 27.73
CA TYR A 534 42.38 12.85 28.19
C TYR A 534 41.40 13.92 28.67
N LEU A 535 41.84 14.84 29.55
CA LEU A 535 41.03 15.97 30.01
C LEU A 535 40.63 16.89 28.85
N SER A 536 41.52 17.09 27.89
CA SER A 536 41.25 17.79 26.64
C SER A 536 40.06 17.18 25.86
N LEU A 537 39.99 15.85 25.83
CA LEU A 537 39.00 15.10 25.04
C LEU A 537 37.72 14.76 25.82
N GLU A 538 37.76 14.71 27.14
CA GLU A 538 36.58 14.34 27.94
C GLU A 538 35.96 15.53 28.69
N GLN A 539 36.78 16.47 29.15
CA GLN A 539 36.35 17.61 29.99
C GLN A 539 37.11 18.90 29.63
N PRO A 540 36.89 19.47 28.43
CA PRO A 540 37.63 20.64 27.95
C PRO A 540 37.48 21.87 28.87
N ALA A 541 36.33 22.02 29.54
CA ALA A 541 36.08 23.09 30.50
C ALA A 541 37.04 23.04 31.70
N LYS A 542 37.31 21.86 32.25
CA LYS A 542 38.26 21.70 33.37
C LYS A 542 39.70 21.98 32.95
N LEU A 543 40.07 21.68 31.71
CA LEU A 543 41.41 21.99 31.21
C LEU A 543 41.63 23.51 31.08
N VAL A 544 40.61 24.26 30.63
CA VAL A 544 40.66 25.73 30.59
C VAL A 544 40.75 26.31 32.01
N GLU A 545 40.01 25.75 32.96
CA GLU A 545 40.08 26.14 34.37
C GLU A 545 41.48 25.90 34.97
N ILE A 546 42.06 24.70 34.75
CA ILE A 546 43.42 24.34 35.18
C ILE A 546 44.46 25.27 34.56
N LYS A 547 44.31 25.62 33.27
CA LYS A 547 45.21 26.56 32.58
C LYS A 547 45.11 27.99 33.14
N SER A 548 43.92 28.40 33.58
CA SER A 548 43.67 29.73 34.15
C SER A 548 44.12 29.87 35.62
N LYS A 549 44.15 28.77 36.39
CA LYS A 549 44.51 28.75 37.82
C LYS A 549 45.44 27.58 38.16
N PRO A 550 46.76 27.69 37.90
CA PRO A 550 47.70 26.59 38.11
C PRO A 550 47.85 26.18 39.59
N HIS A 551 47.60 27.09 40.53
CA HIS A 551 47.74 26.86 41.97
C HIS A 551 46.61 26.00 42.58
N ARG A 552 45.41 25.97 41.97
CA ARG A 552 44.28 25.13 42.45
C ARG A 552 44.34 23.69 41.93
N ALA A 553 45.04 23.44 40.83
CA ALA A 553 45.16 22.10 40.23
C ALA A 553 45.89 21.10 41.14
N ILE A 554 46.78 21.58 42.02
CA ILE A 554 47.52 20.73 42.98
C ILE A 554 46.59 20.20 44.09
N GLN A 555 45.50 20.90 44.43
CA GLN A 555 44.53 20.44 45.44
C GLN A 555 43.57 19.38 44.91
N ILE A 556 43.19 19.43 43.63
CA ILE A 556 42.20 18.50 43.04
C ILE A 556 42.75 17.08 42.86
N VAL A 557 44.07 16.90 42.80
CA VAL A 557 44.69 15.56 42.68
C VAL A 557 44.75 14.82 44.03
N PHE A 558 44.58 15.52 45.17
CA PHE A 558 44.73 14.94 46.50
C PHE A 558 43.45 14.84 47.35
N GLU A 559 42.31 15.34 46.89
CA GLU A 559 41.01 15.12 47.56
C GLU A 559 39.99 14.48 46.60
N PRO A 560 39.76 13.16 46.67
CA PRO A 560 38.59 12.56 46.05
C PRO A 560 37.40 12.72 46.99
N GLY A 561 36.47 13.60 46.62
CA GLY A 561 35.10 13.55 47.10
C GLY A 561 34.78 14.49 48.26
N VAL A 562 34.33 15.69 47.92
CA VAL A 562 33.13 16.26 48.53
C VAL A 562 32.23 16.71 47.40
N SER A 563 31.14 15.97 47.22
CA SER A 563 29.95 16.44 46.49
C SER A 563 29.33 17.55 47.32
N ASP A 564 29.37 18.78 46.82
CA ASP A 564 28.46 19.83 47.26
C ASP A 564 27.31 19.92 46.25
N ASP A 565 26.11 20.05 46.82
CA ASP A 565 24.76 20.02 46.23
C ASP A 565 24.55 20.74 44.88
#